data_AF-A0AAN9S2U3-F1
#
_entry.id   AF-A0AAN9S2U3-F1
#
_cell.length_a   1.000
_cell.length_b   1.000
_cell.length_c   1.000
_cell.angle_alpha   90.00
_cell.angle_beta   90.00
_cell.angle_gamma   90.00
#
_symmetry.space_group_name_H-M   'P 1'
#
loop_
_entity.id
_entity.type
_entity.pdbx_description
1 polymer ?
#
loop_
_entity_poly.entity_id
_entity_poly.type
_entity_poly.pdbx_seq_one_letter_code
_entity_poly.pdbx_strand_id
1 'polypeptide(L)'
;MEGQVAKRRRVYSVEPNQILLHSIFTRNYLNHLVPALVKIKEKSCIEDSSHCDINNAVKFEVDMAMVMSAQGFAWSNGLKVKLQSDHVHANAAKRNRFLENEAGESSSKICLKNEVVPMEFSSNPSSKSQVEDFGSKSKCKDVSEMKTDLGREDDNEDEEINNQWKRLRRLMPGGEEMSDDEQMVSELESYISCLQMQVNALQFLLPHTR
;
A
#
# COMPACT_ATOMS: atom_id res chain seq x y z
N MET A 1 36.53 -9.60 59.36
CA MET A 1 36.38 -9.79 57.90
C MET A 1 34.93 -9.49 57.55
N GLU A 2 34.65 -8.25 57.15
CA GLU A 2 33.29 -7.81 56.80
C GLU A 2 33.19 -7.69 55.28
N GLY A 3 32.26 -8.45 54.69
CA GLY A 3 32.13 -8.63 53.25
C GLY A 3 31.50 -7.42 52.56
N GLN A 4 32.12 -6.95 51.48
CA GLN A 4 31.55 -5.93 50.60
C GLN A 4 30.40 -6.54 49.77
N VAL A 5 29.21 -5.97 49.92
CA VAL A 5 28.03 -6.37 49.14
C VAL A 5 28.09 -5.67 47.78
N ALA A 6 28.51 -6.42 46.75
CA ALA A 6 28.58 -5.93 45.38
C ALA A 6 27.18 -5.57 44.84
N LYS A 7 26.90 -4.27 44.69
CA LYS A 7 25.70 -3.76 44.04
C LYS A 7 25.78 -4.01 42.54
N ARG A 8 25.13 -5.08 42.06
CA ARG A 8 24.95 -5.33 40.62
C ARG A 8 24.00 -4.27 40.05
N ARG A 9 24.52 -3.29 39.30
CA ARG A 9 23.72 -2.42 38.43
C ARG A 9 23.09 -3.30 37.35
N ARG A 10 21.77 -3.28 37.23
CA ARG A 10 21.07 -3.85 36.07
C ARG A 10 21.35 -2.94 34.88
N VAL A 11 22.14 -3.44 33.93
CA VAL A 11 22.30 -2.81 32.63
C VAL A 11 21.07 -3.21 31.82
N TYR A 12 20.22 -2.25 31.48
CA TYR A 12 19.13 -2.48 30.54
C TYR A 12 19.73 -2.61 29.14
N SER A 13 19.42 -3.72 28.47
CA SER A 13 19.74 -3.92 27.05
C SER A 13 19.09 -2.82 26.19
N VAL A 14 19.87 -2.25 25.28
CA VAL A 14 19.47 -1.19 24.35
C VAL A 14 18.97 -1.81 23.06
N GLU A 15 17.91 -2.60 23.12
CA GLU A 15 17.05 -2.80 21.94
C GLU A 15 15.60 -2.39 22.28
N PRO A 16 15.27 -1.09 22.22
CA PRO A 16 13.92 -0.63 22.57
C PRO A 16 13.17 0.07 21.44
N ASN A 17 13.75 0.32 20.26
CA ASN A 17 13.13 1.28 19.33
C ASN A 17 11.95 0.71 18.53
N GLN A 18 12.03 -0.53 18.04
CA GLN A 18 10.94 -1.12 17.23
C GLN A 18 9.71 -1.47 18.07
N ILE A 19 9.90 -2.08 19.25
CA ILE A 19 8.79 -2.45 20.14
C ILE A 19 8.07 -1.18 20.64
N LEU A 20 8.81 -0.12 20.97
CA LEU A 20 8.22 1.14 21.38
C LEU A 20 7.43 1.80 20.24
N LEU A 21 8.01 1.93 19.05
CA LEU A 21 7.30 2.43 17.86
C LEU A 21 6.02 1.63 17.60
N HIS A 22 6.10 0.31 17.71
CA HIS A 22 4.94 -0.55 17.54
C HIS A 22 3.87 -0.29 18.61
N SER A 23 4.26 -0.24 19.88
CA SER A 23 3.31 0.00 20.97
C SER A 23 2.64 1.37 20.86
N ILE A 24 3.38 2.40 20.45
CA ILE A 24 2.89 3.77 20.31
C ILE A 24 1.92 3.86 19.12
N PHE A 25 2.31 3.32 17.96
CA PHE A 25 1.44 3.31 16.79
C PHE A 25 0.15 2.54 17.07
N THR A 26 0.22 1.30 17.58
CA THR A 26 -0.99 0.49 17.83
C THR A 26 -1.92 1.17 18.83
N ARG A 27 -1.37 1.79 19.88
CA ARG A 27 -2.16 2.53 20.85
C ARG A 27 -2.89 3.71 20.20
N ASN A 28 -2.17 4.53 19.42
CA ASN A 28 -2.77 5.69 18.75
C ASN A 28 -3.83 5.24 17.72
N TYR A 29 -3.54 4.16 17.00
CA TYR A 29 -4.43 3.60 15.98
C TYR A 29 -5.77 3.17 16.58
N LEU A 30 -5.72 2.37 17.65
CA LEU A 30 -6.92 1.89 18.33
C LEU A 30 -7.67 3.02 19.04
N ASN A 31 -6.95 3.99 19.63
CA ASN A 31 -7.56 5.15 20.29
C ASN A 31 -8.39 6.01 19.34
N HIS A 32 -7.97 6.13 18.07
CA HIS A 32 -8.75 6.81 17.05
C HIS A 32 -9.85 5.92 16.46
N LEU A 33 -9.50 4.67 16.13
CA LEU A 33 -10.40 3.78 15.39
C LEU A 33 -11.61 3.33 16.22
N VAL A 34 -11.40 2.86 17.45
CA VAL A 34 -12.48 2.25 18.24
C VAL A 34 -13.63 3.24 18.49
N PRO A 35 -13.40 4.49 18.95
CA PRO A 35 -14.48 5.46 19.12
C PRO A 35 -15.17 5.83 17.80
N ALA A 36 -14.43 5.88 16.69
CA ALA A 36 -14.99 6.20 15.38
C ALA A 36 -15.92 5.09 14.88
N LEU A 37 -15.52 3.83 15.01
CA LEU A 37 -16.35 2.68 14.64
C LEU A 37 -17.63 2.59 15.47
N VAL A 38 -17.56 2.88 16.78
CA VAL A 38 -18.75 2.95 17.64
C VAL A 38 -19.72 4.03 17.13
N LYS A 39 -19.21 5.22 16.81
CA LYS A 39 -20.04 6.31 16.24
C LYS A 39 -20.68 5.93 14.91
N ILE A 40 -19.96 5.24 14.02
CA ILE A 40 -20.53 4.78 12.75
C ILE A 40 -21.66 3.78 13.01
N LYS A 41 -21.43 2.82 13.90
CA LYS A 41 -22.43 1.83 14.29
C LYS A 41 -23.70 2.49 14.83
N GLU A 42 -23.55 3.44 15.76
CA GLU A 42 -24.69 4.18 16.33
C GLU A 42 -25.50 4.94 15.27
N LYS A 43 -24.83 5.63 14.35
CA LYS A 43 -25.49 6.33 13.24
C LYS A 43 -26.24 5.37 12.30
N SER A 44 -25.65 4.22 12.00
CA SER A 44 -26.28 3.20 11.15
C SER A 44 -27.52 2.56 11.77
N CYS A 45 -27.70 2.63 13.09
CA CYS A 45 -28.91 2.14 13.75
C CYS A 45 -30.07 3.14 13.72
N ILE A 46 -29.80 4.42 13.42
CA ILE A 46 -30.79 5.51 13.47
C ILE A 46 -31.28 5.86 12.07
N GLU A 47 -30.41 5.82 11.06
CA GLU A 47 -30.74 6.09 9.67
C GLU A 47 -30.62 4.79 8.85
N ASP A 48 -31.67 4.46 8.09
CA ASP A 48 -31.74 3.33 7.14
C ASP A 48 -30.89 3.63 5.89
N SER A 49 -29.64 4.01 6.14
CA SER A 49 -28.70 4.48 5.12
C SER A 49 -28.09 3.29 4.37
N SER A 50 -28.06 3.44 3.05
CA SER A 50 -27.43 2.54 2.09
C SER A 50 -26.12 1.93 2.62
N HIS A 51 -25.98 0.61 2.58
CA HIS A 51 -24.79 -0.16 3.00
C HIS A 51 -23.46 0.37 2.42
N CYS A 52 -23.49 1.06 1.28
CA CYS A 52 -22.29 1.67 0.70
C CYS A 52 -21.74 2.85 1.50
N ASP A 53 -22.59 3.60 2.21
CA ASP A 53 -22.17 4.75 3.02
C ASP A 53 -21.40 4.28 4.27
N ILE A 54 -21.81 3.16 4.87
CA ILE A 54 -21.15 2.57 6.04
C ILE A 54 -19.75 2.08 5.67
N ASN A 55 -19.59 1.32 4.59
CA ASN A 55 -18.29 0.78 4.18
C ASN A 55 -17.30 1.90 3.86
N ASN A 56 -17.76 2.95 3.16
CA ASN A 56 -16.93 4.11 2.85
C ASN A 56 -16.55 4.90 4.12
N ALA A 57 -17.47 5.05 5.08
CA ALA A 57 -17.19 5.68 6.37
C ALA A 57 -16.17 4.88 7.18
N VAL A 58 -16.34 3.56 7.26
CA VAL A 58 -15.37 2.67 7.95
C VAL A 58 -14.00 2.77 7.29
N LYS A 59 -13.93 2.68 5.96
CA LYS A 59 -12.66 2.82 5.23
C LYS A 59 -12.00 4.17 5.52
N PHE A 60 -12.76 5.26 5.48
CA PHE A 60 -12.25 6.60 5.78
C PHE A 60 -11.69 6.69 7.20
N GLU A 61 -12.39 6.18 8.21
CA GLU A 61 -11.93 6.23 9.60
C GLU A 61 -10.72 5.30 9.84
N VAL A 62 -10.68 4.16 9.17
CA VAL A 62 -9.53 3.23 9.18
C VAL A 62 -8.28 3.90 8.59
N ASP A 63 -8.42 4.56 7.43
CA ASP A 63 -7.32 5.28 6.78
C ASP A 63 -6.91 6.52 7.59
N MET A 64 -7.87 7.25 8.17
CA MET A 64 -7.61 8.41 9.02
C MET A 64 -6.89 8.01 10.33
N ALA A 65 -7.29 6.89 10.95
CA ALA A 65 -6.59 6.37 12.13
C ALA A 65 -5.14 5.99 11.80
N MET A 66 -4.88 5.46 10.60
CA MET A 66 -3.51 5.19 10.14
C MET A 66 -2.70 6.48 10.02
N VAL A 67 -3.26 7.53 9.40
CA VAL A 67 -2.63 8.86 9.30
C VAL A 67 -2.28 9.41 10.68
N MET A 68 -3.22 9.38 11.63
CA MET A 68 -3.01 9.91 12.98
C MET A 68 -1.97 9.11 13.79
N SER A 69 -1.74 7.86 13.42
CA SER A 69 -0.78 6.98 14.11
C SER A 69 0.62 7.04 13.52
N ALA A 70 0.73 7.44 12.25
CA ALA A 70 1.96 7.54 11.48
C ALA A 70 2.35 9.01 11.24
N GLN A 71 2.13 9.90 12.21
CA GLN A 71 2.48 11.31 12.05
C GLN A 71 4.01 11.47 11.94
N GLY A 72 4.46 12.17 10.90
CA GLY A 72 5.88 12.43 10.64
C GLY A 72 6.42 11.80 9.36
N PHE A 73 5.68 10.88 8.75
CA PHE A 73 6.02 10.32 7.44
C PHE A 73 5.43 11.15 6.30
N ALA A 74 6.15 11.27 5.18
CA ALA A 74 5.65 11.97 4.00
C ALA A 74 4.42 11.26 3.41
N TRP A 75 4.42 9.92 3.37
CA TRP A 75 3.26 9.18 2.85
C TRP A 75 1.99 9.41 3.69
N SER A 76 2.11 9.61 5.01
CA SER A 76 0.94 9.83 5.86
C SER A 76 0.32 11.21 5.64
N ASN A 77 1.15 12.22 5.35
CA ASN A 77 0.68 13.53 4.90
C ASN A 77 -0.01 13.45 3.53
N GLY A 78 0.58 12.74 2.57
CA GLY A 78 -0.04 12.51 1.26
C GLY A 78 -1.38 11.80 1.37
N LEU A 79 -1.48 10.77 2.23
CA LEU A 79 -2.72 10.07 2.52
C LEU A 79 -3.76 11.00 3.16
N LYS A 80 -3.35 11.85 4.10
CA LYS A 80 -4.23 12.86 4.72
C LYS A 80 -4.85 13.81 3.70
N VAL A 81 -4.03 14.35 2.80
CA VAL A 81 -4.48 15.27 1.74
C VAL A 81 -5.49 14.57 0.82
N LYS A 82 -5.21 13.32 0.44
CA LYS A 82 -6.12 12.49 -0.36
C LYS A 82 -7.46 12.29 0.35
N LEU A 83 -7.46 11.86 1.61
CA LEU A 83 -8.69 11.65 2.39
C LEU A 83 -9.53 12.92 2.55
N GLN A 84 -8.89 14.06 2.79
CA GLN A 84 -9.60 15.34 2.92
C GLN A 84 -10.20 15.79 1.59
N SER A 85 -9.50 15.59 0.48
CA SER A 85 -9.98 15.92 -0.86
C SER A 85 -11.19 15.07 -1.26
N ASP A 86 -11.13 13.77 -1.00
CA ASP A 86 -12.23 12.82 -1.27
C ASP A 86 -13.49 13.18 -0.46
N HIS A 87 -13.32 13.57 0.81
CA HIS A 87 -14.43 14.01 1.67
C HIS A 87 -15.08 15.31 1.15
N VAL A 88 -14.29 16.27 0.67
CA VAL A 88 -14.83 17.52 0.10
C VAL A 88 -15.60 17.24 -1.20
N HIS A 89 -15.04 16.40 -2.08
CA HIS A 89 -15.69 16.05 -3.35
C HIS A 89 -16.98 15.24 -3.14
N ALA A 90 -16.99 14.29 -2.19
CA ALA A 90 -18.19 13.53 -1.83
C ALA A 90 -19.32 14.45 -1.32
N ASN A 91 -18.99 15.43 -0.48
CA ASN A 91 -19.97 16.40 0.02
C ASN A 91 -20.43 17.41 -1.05
N ALA A 92 -19.57 17.78 -1.99
CA ALA A 92 -19.94 18.62 -3.14
C ALA A 92 -20.92 17.89 -4.08
N ALA A 93 -20.64 16.62 -4.39
CA ALA A 93 -21.55 15.78 -5.17
C ALA A 93 -22.88 15.54 -4.45
N LYS A 94 -22.87 15.34 -3.12
CA LYS A 94 -24.10 15.20 -2.31
C LYS A 94 -24.92 16.50 -2.28
N ARG A 95 -24.27 17.67 -2.27
CA ARG A 95 -24.91 18.99 -2.34
C ARG A 95 -25.56 19.25 -3.71
N ASN A 96 -24.91 18.87 -4.81
CA ASN A 96 -25.48 19.03 -6.15
C ASN A 96 -26.68 18.11 -6.39
N ARG A 97 -26.72 16.93 -5.75
CA ARG A 97 -27.88 16.01 -5.84
C ARG A 97 -29.15 16.52 -5.13
N PHE A 98 -29.03 17.50 -4.23
CA PHE A 98 -30.18 18.07 -3.51
C PHE A 98 -30.87 19.21 -4.29
N LEU A 99 -30.25 19.71 -5.37
CA LEU A 99 -30.79 20.76 -6.24
C LEU A 99 -31.37 20.25 -7.57
N GLU A 100 -31.19 18.96 -7.89
CA GLU A 100 -31.65 18.35 -9.16
C GLU A 100 -32.89 17.45 -9.02
N ASN A 101 -33.73 17.67 -8.00
CA ASN A 101 -35.00 16.95 -7.87
C ASN A 101 -36.21 17.84 -8.22
N GLU A 102 -36.14 18.56 -9.34
CA GLU A 102 -37.29 19.23 -10.00
C GLU A 102 -37.04 19.25 -11.52
N ALA A 103 -36.80 18.08 -12.14
CA ALA A 103 -37.12 17.82 -13.55
C ALA A 103 -36.65 16.40 -13.98
N GLY A 104 -37.62 15.55 -14.31
CA GLY A 104 -37.60 14.61 -15.44
C GLY A 104 -36.34 13.78 -15.73
N GLU A 105 -36.45 12.50 -15.38
CA GLU A 105 -36.06 11.32 -16.19
C GLU A 105 -34.61 11.11 -16.69
N SER A 106 -34.13 9.91 -16.35
CA SER A 106 -33.19 9.07 -17.11
C SER A 106 -31.72 9.51 -17.17
N SER A 107 -30.90 9.00 -16.24
CA SER A 107 -29.48 8.79 -16.56
C SER A 107 -28.84 7.64 -15.79
N SER A 108 -28.07 6.86 -16.56
CA SER A 108 -27.62 5.51 -16.33
C SER A 108 -26.65 5.34 -15.15
N LYS A 109 -26.85 4.24 -14.42
CA LYS A 109 -25.87 3.67 -13.48
C LYS A 109 -24.61 3.23 -14.24
N ILE A 110 -23.48 3.88 -14.01
CA ILE A 110 -22.15 3.29 -14.29
C ILE A 110 -21.57 2.87 -12.94
N CYS A 111 -21.69 1.58 -12.65
CA CYS A 111 -20.92 0.92 -11.60
C CYS A 111 -19.69 0.32 -12.30
N LEU A 112 -18.50 0.84 -12.00
CA LEU A 112 -17.25 0.27 -12.48
C LEU A 112 -17.10 -1.11 -11.83
N LYS A 113 -17.22 -2.16 -12.65
CA LYS A 113 -16.83 -3.52 -12.27
C LYS A 113 -15.30 -3.54 -12.23
N ASN A 114 -14.73 -3.67 -11.03
CA ASN A 114 -13.34 -4.09 -10.90
C ASN A 114 -13.29 -5.58 -11.24
N GLU A 115 -12.80 -5.89 -12.44
CA GLU A 115 -12.51 -7.24 -12.88
C GLU A 115 -11.24 -7.72 -12.17
N VAL A 116 -11.39 -8.73 -11.32
CA VAL A 116 -10.32 -9.34 -10.54
C VAL A 116 -9.67 -10.40 -11.44
N VAL A 117 -8.51 -10.08 -12.00
CA VAL A 117 -7.70 -11.08 -12.71
C VAL A 117 -6.95 -11.91 -11.66
N PRO A 118 -7.07 -13.25 -11.65
CA PRO A 118 -6.27 -14.11 -10.78
C PRO A 118 -4.83 -14.10 -11.29
N MET A 119 -3.90 -13.56 -10.51
CA MET A 119 -2.48 -13.64 -10.80
C MET A 119 -1.95 -14.92 -10.15
N GLU A 120 -1.81 -15.97 -10.95
CA GLU A 120 -1.20 -17.22 -10.50
C GLU A 120 0.32 -17.05 -10.37
N PHE A 121 0.83 -17.41 -9.20
CA PHE A 121 2.26 -17.52 -8.95
C PHE A 121 2.78 -18.81 -9.62
N SER A 122 3.70 -18.69 -10.58
CA SER A 122 4.49 -19.83 -11.04
C SER A 122 5.97 -19.59 -10.79
N SER A 123 6.57 -20.59 -10.17
CA SER A 123 7.95 -20.64 -9.68
C SER A 123 8.94 -20.94 -10.81
N ASN A 124 10.16 -20.40 -10.70
CA ASN A 124 11.35 -20.66 -11.54
C ASN A 124 11.90 -22.12 -11.38
N PRO A 125 13.08 -22.48 -11.92
CA PRO A 125 13.35 -22.97 -13.28
C PRO A 125 13.99 -24.38 -13.29
N SER A 126 13.86 -25.17 -14.36
CA SER A 126 14.58 -26.46 -14.48
C SER A 126 14.71 -26.99 -15.91
N SER A 127 15.93 -26.91 -16.44
CA SER A 127 16.73 -27.92 -17.16
C SER A 127 16.14 -28.84 -18.27
N LYS A 128 16.80 -28.77 -19.46
CA LYS A 128 17.09 -29.83 -20.49
C LYS A 128 15.87 -30.49 -21.20
N SER A 129 15.89 -30.96 -22.46
CA SER A 129 16.82 -31.09 -23.60
C SER A 129 16.03 -31.74 -24.77
N GLN A 130 16.62 -31.83 -25.97
CA GLN A 130 16.24 -32.61 -27.19
C GLN A 130 15.47 -31.82 -28.26
N VAL A 131 16.01 -31.51 -29.45
CA VAL A 131 16.63 -32.29 -30.58
C VAL A 131 15.57 -32.73 -31.62
N GLU A 132 15.99 -32.72 -32.90
CA GLU A 132 15.36 -33.13 -34.18
C GLU A 132 14.83 -31.92 -35.00
N ASP A 133 15.59 -31.33 -35.92
CA ASP A 133 16.06 -31.77 -37.26
C ASP A 133 14.94 -31.79 -38.33
N PHE A 134 15.12 -30.98 -39.39
CA PHE A 134 14.98 -31.36 -40.81
C PHE A 134 15.42 -30.19 -41.69
N GLY A 135 16.46 -30.44 -42.48
CA GLY A 135 17.26 -29.43 -43.16
C GLY A 135 16.79 -28.98 -44.55
N SER A 136 17.59 -28.09 -45.13
CA SER A 136 17.80 -27.96 -46.57
C SER A 136 19.07 -27.16 -46.84
N LYS A 137 19.95 -27.74 -47.66
CA LYS A 137 21.25 -27.24 -48.09
C LYS A 137 21.10 -26.01 -48.98
N SER A 138 21.95 -25.00 -48.81
CA SER A 138 22.63 -24.36 -49.94
C SER A 138 23.93 -23.69 -49.47
N LYS A 139 24.88 -23.60 -50.39
CA LYS A 139 26.31 -23.42 -50.18
C LYS A 139 26.71 -22.10 -50.84
N CYS A 140 27.47 -21.24 -50.15
CA CYS A 140 28.69 -20.62 -50.69
C CYS A 140 29.40 -19.68 -49.70
N LYS A 141 30.72 -19.89 -49.61
CA LYS A 141 31.81 -18.96 -49.24
C LYS A 141 31.46 -17.47 -49.42
N ASP A 142 31.77 -16.63 -48.44
CA ASP A 142 32.99 -15.80 -48.47
C ASP A 142 33.27 -15.13 -47.11
N VAL A 143 34.53 -14.81 -46.87
CA VAL A 143 35.09 -14.19 -45.66
C VAL A 143 34.65 -12.73 -45.50
N SER A 144 34.23 -12.34 -44.30
CA SER A 144 34.45 -10.97 -43.81
C SER A 144 34.41 -10.95 -42.28
N GLU A 145 35.57 -10.74 -41.67
CA GLU A 145 35.69 -10.26 -40.31
C GLU A 145 35.00 -8.91 -40.19
N MET A 146 33.95 -8.82 -39.38
CA MET A 146 33.62 -7.59 -38.68
C MET A 146 33.34 -7.94 -37.24
N LYS A 147 34.23 -7.43 -36.38
CA LYS A 147 34.01 -7.25 -34.95
C LYS A 147 32.69 -6.51 -34.77
N THR A 148 31.70 -7.15 -34.17
CA THR A 148 30.60 -6.45 -33.50
C THR A 148 30.81 -6.57 -32.00
N ASP A 149 31.38 -5.47 -31.51
CA ASP A 149 31.34 -4.94 -30.16
C ASP A 149 30.29 -5.57 -29.25
N LEU A 150 30.75 -5.99 -28.08
CA LEU A 150 29.93 -6.27 -26.92
C LEU A 150 29.33 -4.94 -26.43
N GLY A 151 28.04 -4.70 -26.66
CA GLY A 151 27.38 -3.55 -26.05
C GLY A 151 26.06 -3.19 -26.70
N ARG A 152 24.95 -3.73 -26.16
CA ARG A 152 23.57 -3.20 -26.21
C ARG A 152 22.61 -4.23 -25.57
N GLU A 153 22.78 -4.48 -24.28
CA GLU A 153 21.74 -5.12 -23.46
C GLU A 153 21.35 -4.26 -22.24
N ASP A 154 22.12 -3.20 -21.94
CA ASP A 154 21.97 -2.37 -20.72
C ASP A 154 20.80 -1.37 -20.79
N ASP A 155 20.50 -0.79 -21.97
CA ASP A 155 19.48 0.27 -22.09
C ASP A 155 18.05 -0.20 -21.71
N ASN A 156 17.76 -1.50 -21.86
CA ASN A 156 16.43 -2.05 -21.53
C ASN A 156 16.21 -2.21 -20.02
N GLU A 157 17.25 -2.55 -19.26
CA GLU A 157 17.13 -2.81 -17.82
C GLU A 157 16.86 -1.50 -17.06
N ASP A 158 17.54 -0.41 -17.44
CA ASP A 158 17.34 0.92 -16.87
C ASP A 158 15.94 1.49 -17.14
N GLU A 159 15.40 1.28 -18.35
CA GLU A 159 14.02 1.65 -18.68
C GLU A 159 13.01 0.86 -17.84
N GLU A 160 13.23 -0.44 -17.63
CA GLU A 160 12.36 -1.29 -16.81
C GLU A 160 12.39 -0.84 -15.33
N ILE A 161 13.57 -0.58 -14.78
CA ILE A 161 13.74 -0.06 -13.41
C ILE A 161 13.02 1.28 -13.25
N ASN A 162 13.19 2.21 -14.19
CA ASN A 162 12.50 3.51 -14.15
C ASN A 162 10.97 3.36 -14.19
N ASN A 163 10.46 2.44 -15.01
CA ASN A 163 9.04 2.15 -15.09
C ASN A 163 8.49 1.55 -13.79
N GLN A 164 9.28 0.71 -13.10
CA GLN A 164 8.93 0.20 -11.77
C GLN A 164 8.85 1.34 -10.74
N TRP A 165 9.82 2.25 -10.73
CA TRP A 165 9.79 3.44 -9.86
C TRP A 165 8.56 4.33 -10.10
N LYS A 166 8.21 4.57 -11.37
CA LYS A 166 6.97 5.31 -11.72
C LYS A 166 5.72 4.63 -11.20
N ARG A 167 5.66 3.29 -11.26
CA ARG A 167 4.52 2.53 -10.70
C ARG A 167 4.49 2.64 -9.17
N LEU A 168 5.65 2.58 -8.52
CA LEU A 168 5.76 2.72 -7.07
C LEU A 168 5.29 4.09 -6.57
N ARG A 169 5.70 5.18 -7.23
CA ARG A 169 5.26 6.55 -6.91
C ARG A 169 3.74 6.71 -6.97
N ARG A 170 3.08 6.04 -7.93
CA ARG A 170 1.61 6.05 -8.07
C ARG A 170 0.88 5.21 -7.04
N LEU A 171 1.53 4.15 -6.54
CA LEU A 171 0.94 3.24 -5.56
C LEU A 171 0.97 3.85 -4.16
N MET A 172 2.05 4.55 -3.82
CA MET A 172 2.21 5.16 -2.51
C MET A 172 1.41 6.46 -2.38
N PRO A 173 0.71 6.67 -1.25
CA PRO A 173 0.13 7.97 -0.95
C PRO A 173 1.23 9.04 -0.89
N GLY A 174 1.09 10.14 -1.65
CA GLY A 174 2.10 11.21 -1.70
C GLY A 174 3.39 10.84 -2.44
N GLY A 175 3.47 9.68 -3.10
CA GLY A 175 4.69 9.23 -3.78
C GLY A 175 5.13 10.12 -4.94
N GLU A 176 4.21 10.88 -5.55
CA GLU A 176 4.54 11.85 -6.62
C GLU A 176 5.31 13.08 -6.08
N GLU A 177 5.16 13.40 -4.80
CA GLU A 177 5.82 14.54 -4.14
C GLU A 177 7.25 14.17 -3.66
N MET A 178 7.54 12.87 -3.56
CA MET A 178 8.86 12.36 -3.16
C MET A 178 9.82 12.39 -4.35
N SER A 179 10.76 13.33 -4.30
CA SER A 179 11.69 13.57 -5.42
C SER A 179 12.91 12.65 -5.41
N ASP A 180 13.33 12.24 -4.21
CA ASP A 180 14.54 11.45 -3.98
C ASP A 180 14.21 9.96 -3.77
N ASP A 181 14.99 9.08 -4.41
CA ASP A 181 14.74 7.64 -4.39
C ASP A 181 15.10 7.02 -3.03
N GLU A 182 16.13 7.51 -2.32
CA GLU A 182 16.46 7.05 -0.97
C GLU A 182 15.34 7.40 0.02
N GLN A 183 14.82 8.62 -0.06
CA GLN A 183 13.63 9.04 0.68
C GLN A 183 12.46 8.10 0.38
N MET A 184 12.20 7.80 -0.89
CA MET A 184 11.09 6.94 -1.28
C MET A 184 11.20 5.52 -0.69
N VAL A 185 12.39 4.92 -0.68
CA VAL A 185 12.61 3.60 -0.07
C VAL A 185 12.33 3.66 1.43
N SER A 186 12.86 4.65 2.14
CA SER A 186 12.65 4.79 3.59
C SER A 186 11.18 5.00 3.95
N GLU A 187 10.46 5.79 3.16
CA GLU A 187 9.02 6.02 3.32
C GLU A 187 8.24 4.74 3.00
N LEU A 188 8.62 3.98 1.98
CA LEU A 188 8.01 2.70 1.64
C LEU A 188 8.16 1.68 2.78
N GLU A 189 9.36 1.54 3.34
CA GLU A 189 9.62 0.66 4.48
C GLU A 189 8.72 1.01 5.67
N SER A 190 8.60 2.31 5.97
CA SER A 190 7.74 2.80 7.05
C SER A 190 6.25 2.55 6.77
N TYR A 191 5.82 2.70 5.52
CA TYR A 191 4.45 2.47 5.10
C TYR A 191 4.07 0.98 5.21
N ILE A 192 4.93 0.09 4.71
CA ILE A 192 4.76 -1.37 4.86
C ILE A 192 4.70 -1.75 6.34
N SER A 193 5.57 -1.17 7.17
CA SER A 193 5.56 -1.42 8.61
C SER A 193 4.23 -1.01 9.25
N CYS A 194 3.73 0.19 8.93
CA CYS A 194 2.44 0.67 9.43
C CYS A 194 1.25 -0.15 8.93
N LEU A 195 1.29 -0.65 7.68
CA LEU A 195 0.29 -1.57 7.14
C LEU A 195 0.27 -2.90 7.89
N GLN A 196 1.43 -3.50 8.12
CA GLN A 196 1.53 -4.73 8.90
C GLN A 196 0.96 -4.55 10.31
N MET A 197 1.31 -3.44 10.94
CA MET A 197 0.82 -3.06 12.25
C MET A 197 -0.69 -2.85 12.30
N GLN A 198 -1.26 -2.20 11.28
CA GLN A 198 -2.70 -2.02 11.13
C GLN A 198 -3.40 -3.38 11.04
N VAL A 199 -2.94 -4.26 10.16
CA VAL A 199 -3.51 -5.61 9.98
C VAL A 199 -3.46 -6.38 11.30
N ASN A 200 -2.32 -6.36 12.00
CA ASN A 200 -2.18 -7.00 13.30
C ASN A 200 -3.19 -6.42 14.31
N ALA A 201 -3.32 -5.10 14.41
CA ALA A 201 -4.25 -4.46 15.33
C ALA A 201 -5.72 -4.83 15.03
N LEU A 202 -6.11 -4.86 13.76
CA LEU A 202 -7.45 -5.25 13.34
C LEU A 202 -7.73 -6.74 13.59
N GLN A 203 -6.74 -7.61 13.38
CA GLN A 203 -6.85 -9.03 13.70
C GLN A 203 -7.12 -9.28 15.18
N PHE A 204 -6.54 -8.47 16.09
CA PHE A 204 -6.84 -8.55 17.53
C PHE A 204 -8.29 -8.16 17.87
N LEU A 205 -8.94 -7.34 17.04
CA LEU A 205 -10.33 -6.92 17.24
C LEU A 205 -11.34 -7.93 16.66
N LEU A 206 -10.90 -8.80 15.75
CA LEU A 206 -11.76 -9.84 15.23
C LEU A 206 -12.00 -10.90 16.32
N PRO A 207 -13.26 -11.23 16.64
CA PRO A 207 -13.53 -12.43 17.43
C PRO A 207 -12.85 -13.59 16.71
N HIS A 208 -12.11 -14.43 17.43
CA HIS A 208 -11.72 -15.72 16.88
C HIS A 208 -13.01 -16.46 16.59
N THR A 209 -13.52 -16.39 15.36
CA THR A 209 -14.65 -17.19 14.90
C THR A 209 -14.17 -18.63 14.94
N ARG A 210 -14.44 -19.28 16.06
CA ARG A 210 -14.21 -20.69 16.34
C ARG A 210 -15.56 -21.38 16.44
#